data_AF-A0AAW6AVQ9-F1
#
_entry.id   AF-A0AAW6AVQ9-F1
#
_cell.length_a   1.000
_cell.length_b   1.000
_cell.length_c   1.000
_cell.angle_alpha   90.00
_cell.angle_beta   90.00
_cell.angle_gamma   90.00
#
_symmetry.space_group_name_H-M   'P 1'
#
loop_
_entity.id
_entity.type
_entity.pdbx_description
1 polymer ?
#
loop_
_entity_poly.entity_id
_entity_poly.type
_entity_poly.pdbx_seq_one_letter_code
_entity_poly.pdbx_strand_id
1 'polypeptide(L)' 'MEAIDDEAENIEQRKARKSFYLCNGYHETGYYLDYNDLIMEVLCTDEELDADSFRILLDKLKIRKTPFVLVRMN' A
#
# COMPACT_ATOMS: atom_id res chain seq x y z
N MET A 1 1.79 2.63 -2.20
CA MET A 1 1.84 3.09 -3.61
C MET A 1 0.79 2.37 -4.43
N GLU A 2 0.50 2.75 -5.67
CA GLU A 2 -0.28 1.88 -6.56
C GLU A 2 0.36 0.49 -6.66
N ALA A 3 -0.43 -0.56 -6.47
CA ALA A 3 0.04 -1.93 -6.61
C ALA A 3 0.44 -2.23 -8.07
N ILE A 4 1.41 -3.13 -8.25
CA ILE A 4 1.81 -3.61 -9.57
C ILE A 4 0.62 -4.36 -10.19
N ASP A 5 0.26 -3.97 -11.41
CA ASP A 5 -0.83 -4.52 -12.21
C ASP A 5 -0.35 -4.57 -13.66
N ASP A 6 -0.12 -5.78 -14.18
CA ASP A 6 0.46 -5.99 -15.51
C ASP A 6 -0.49 -5.55 -16.63
N GLU A 7 -1.77 -5.37 -16.34
CA GLU A 7 -2.78 -4.88 -17.30
C GLU A 7 -2.90 -3.34 -17.29
N ALA A 8 -2.27 -2.65 -16.32
CA ALA A 8 -2.37 -1.21 -16.20
C ALA A 8 -1.54 -0.49 -17.28
N GLU A 9 -2.14 0.51 -17.95
CA GLU A 9 -1.46 1.35 -18.95
C GLU A 9 -0.18 2.04 -18.42
N ASN A 10 -0.12 2.29 -17.11
CA ASN A 10 0.99 2.96 -16.44
C ASN A 10 1.94 2.00 -15.69
N ILE A 11 1.96 0.70 -16.04
CA ILE A 11 2.77 -0.34 -15.38
C ILE A 11 4.25 0.05 -15.19
N GLU A 12 4.89 0.61 -16.21
CA GLU A 12 6.31 0.99 -16.13
C GLU A 12 6.56 2.10 -15.10
N GLN A 13 5.60 3.01 -14.92
CA GLN A 13 5.69 4.03 -13.86
C GLN A 13 5.49 3.42 -12.47
N ARG A 14 4.59 2.43 -12.33
CA ARG A 14 4.38 1.71 -11.06
C ARG A 14 5.63 0.96 -10.65
N LYS A 15 6.27 0.24 -11.58
CA LYS A 15 7.56 -0.44 -11.38
C LYS A 15 8.66 0.56 -10.99
N ALA A 16 8.79 1.68 -11.69
CA ALA A 16 9.78 2.70 -11.36
C ALA A 16 9.59 3.30 -9.96
N ARG A 17 8.33 3.59 -9.56
CA ARG A 17 8.01 4.01 -8.19
C ARG A 17 8.42 2.94 -7.18
N LYS A 18 8.11 1.67 -7.44
CA LYS A 18 8.48 0.56 -6.56
C LYS A 18 9.97 0.43 -6.36
N SER A 19 10.74 0.42 -7.44
CA SER A 19 12.20 0.40 -7.38
C SER A 19 12.76 1.59 -6.60
N PHE A 20 12.19 2.79 -6.77
CA PHE A 20 12.61 3.96 -5.99
C PHE A 20 12.46 3.74 -4.48
N TYR A 21 11.30 3.27 -3.99
CA TYR A 21 11.12 3.04 -2.55
C TYR A 21 12.02 1.92 -2.02
N LEU A 22 12.13 0.80 -2.74
CA LEU A 22 12.98 -0.33 -2.32
C LEU A 22 14.45 0.06 -2.24
N CYS A 23 14.95 0.88 -3.17
CA CYS A 23 16.32 1.41 -3.14
C CYS A 23 16.56 2.42 -2.01
N ASN A 24 15.51 2.96 -1.38
CA ASN A 24 15.57 3.98 -0.34
C ASN A 24 15.13 3.45 1.05
N GLY A 25 15.31 2.15 1.30
CA GLY A 25 15.15 1.57 2.64
C GLY A 25 13.70 1.23 3.01
N TYR A 26 12.80 1.15 2.03
CA TYR A 26 11.47 0.60 2.25
C TYR A 26 11.45 -0.90 1.90
N HIS A 27 10.56 -1.62 2.56
CA HIS A 27 10.32 -3.05 2.42
C HIS A 27 8.85 -3.32 2.09
N GLU A 28 8.63 -4.39 1.33
CA GLU A 28 7.30 -4.92 1.06
C GLU A 28 6.72 -5.52 2.35
N THR A 29 5.48 -5.14 2.68
CA THR A 29 4.83 -5.64 3.91
C THR A 29 3.89 -6.82 3.65
N GLY A 30 3.56 -7.09 2.38
CA GLY A 30 2.48 -8.01 1.99
C GLY A 30 1.07 -7.48 2.28
N TYR A 31 0.93 -6.27 2.83
CA TYR A 31 -0.35 -5.62 3.06
C TYR A 31 -0.68 -4.62 1.97
N TYR A 32 -1.97 -4.53 1.67
CA TYR A 32 -2.54 -3.64 0.67
C TYR A 32 -3.74 -2.90 1.25
N LEU A 33 -3.90 -1.65 0.85
CA LEU A 33 -5.07 -0.84 1.11
C LEU A 33 -5.96 -0.85 -0.11
N ASP A 34 -7.18 -1.34 0.06
CA ASP A 34 -8.27 -1.06 -0.87
C ASP A 34 -8.94 0.25 -0.46
N TYR A 35 -8.93 1.20 -1.40
CA TYR A 35 -9.57 2.50 -1.25
C TYR A 35 -10.08 2.99 -2.61
N ASN A 36 -11.40 3.14 -2.74
CA ASN A 36 -12.05 3.77 -3.90
C ASN A 36 -11.62 3.13 -5.24
N ASP A 37 -11.79 1.82 -5.34
CA ASP A 37 -11.42 0.98 -6.50
C ASP A 37 -9.93 1.05 -6.86
N LEU A 38 -9.10 1.49 -5.93
CA LEU A 38 -7.65 1.55 -6.07
C LEU A 38 -6.98 0.68 -5.01
N ILE A 39 -6.21 -0.29 -5.49
CA ILE A 39 -5.38 -1.13 -4.64
C ILE A 39 -4.00 -0.50 -4.48
N MET A 40 -3.63 -0.24 -3.23
CA MET A 40 -2.38 0.39 -2.87
C MET A 40 -1.53 -0.56 -2.03
N GLU A 41 -0.32 -0.90 -2.48
CA GLU A 41 0.64 -1.64 -1.67
C GLU A 41 1.18 -0.78 -0.53
N VAL A 42 1.23 -1.34 0.68
CA VAL A 42 1.83 -0.71 1.86
C VAL A 42 3.31 -1.10 1.92
N LEU A 43 4.18 -0.10 1.89
CA LEU A 43 5.61 -0.27 2.16
C LEU A 43 5.95 0.35 3.51
N CYS A 44 6.94 -0.23 4.19
CA CYS A 44 7.39 0.23 5.50
C CYS A 44 8.92 0.29 5.55
N THR A 45 9.49 1.21 6.32
CA THR A 45 10.94 1.25 6.57
C THR A 45 11.37 0.35 7.72
N ASP A 46 10.42 -0.06 8.58
CA ASP A 46 10.67 -1.05 9.62
C ASP A 46 10.63 -2.46 9.02
N GLU A 47 11.24 -3.43 9.70
CA GLU A 47 11.29 -4.83 9.25
C GLU A 47 9.89 -5.44 9.11
N GLU A 48 8.95 -5.05 9.97
CA GLU A 48 7.57 -5.52 9.97
C GLU A 48 6.59 -4.36 10.21
N LEU A 49 5.46 -4.41 9.51
CA LEU A 49 4.35 -3.50 9.76
C LEU A 49 3.56 -3.97 10.99
N ASP A 50 3.41 -3.10 11.98
CA ASP A 50 2.37 -3.25 13.01
C ASP A 50 0.99 -3.00 12.39
N ALA A 51 0.43 -4.06 11.80
CA ALA A 51 -0.83 -4.00 11.06
C ALA A 51 -2.03 -3.64 11.96
N ASP A 52 -1.96 -3.92 13.26
CA ASP A 52 -3.05 -3.64 14.20
C ASP A 52 -3.08 -2.15 14.56
N SER A 53 -1.92 -1.58 14.90
CA SER A 53 -1.80 -0.13 15.09
C SER A 53 -2.14 0.63 13.81
N PHE A 54 -1.73 0.09 12.65
CA PHE A 54 -2.06 0.70 11.37
C PHE A 54 -3.56 0.66 11.07
N ARG A 55 -4.27 -0.44 11.36
CA ARG A 55 -5.75 -0.50 11.26
C ARG A 55 -6.43 0.53 12.15
N ILE A 56 -5.99 0.64 13.40
CA ILE A 56 -6.54 1.63 14.34
C ILE A 56 -6.33 3.06 13.82
N LEU A 57 -5.19 3.34 13.18
CA LEU A 57 -4.95 4.63 12.53
C LEU A 57 -5.93 4.85 11.37
N LEU A 58 -6.10 3.87 10.49
CA LEU A 58 -7.03 3.96 9.35
C LEU A 58 -8.48 4.23 9.80
N ASP A 59 -8.95 3.56 10.85
CA ASP A 59 -10.30 3.77 11.41
C ASP A 59 -10.49 5.19 11.97
N LYS A 60 -9.41 5.84 12.40
CA LYS A 60 -9.42 7.21 12.92
C LYS A 60 -9.28 8.27 11.82
N LEU A 61 -8.81 7.90 10.63
CA LEU A 61 -8.69 8.84 9.51
C LEU A 61 -10.08 9.24 9.02
N LYS A 62 -10.50 10.47 9.33
CA LYS A 62 -11.76 11.06 8.83
C LYS A 62 -11.68 11.52 7.37
N ILE A 63 -10.94 10.79 6.54
CA ILE A 63 -10.73 11.15 5.14
C ILE A 63 -11.90 10.58 4.32
N ARG A 64 -12.95 11.39 4.15
CA ARG A 64 -14.16 11.11 3.36
C ARG A 64 -14.98 9.92 3.88
N LYS A 65 -16.19 9.72 3.30
CA LYS A 65 -17.15 8.67 3.70
C LYS A 65 -16.74 7.25 3.26
N THR A 66 -15.61 7.12 2.55
CA THR A 66 -15.18 5.84 1.97
C THR A 66 -14.24 5.13 2.94
N PRO A 67 -14.54 3.88 3.34
CA PRO A 67 -13.69 3.14 4.26
C PRO A 67 -12.36 2.75 3.59
N PHE A 68 -11.31 2.64 4.40
CA PHE A 68 -10.06 1.98 4.01
C PHE A 68 -10.13 0.53 4.46
N VAL A 69 -9.76 -0.42 3.60
CA VAL A 69 -9.71 -1.85 3.95
C VAL A 69 -8.28 -2.34 3.80
N LEU A 70 -7.67 -2.76 4.92
CA LEU A 70 -6.33 -3.34 4.93
C LEU A 70 -6.40 -4.86 4.73
N VAL A 71 -5.98 -5.34 3.57
CA VAL A 71 -5.94 -6.75 3.18
C VAL A 71 -4.50 -7.27 3.15
N ARG A 72 -4.31 -8.56 3.44
CA ARG A 72 -3.04 -9.25 3.27
C ARG A 72 -3.15 -10.13 2.03
N MET A 73 -2.21 -10.00 1.10
CA MET A 73 -2.13 -10.89 -0.07
C MET A 73 -1.05 -11.94 0.19
N ASN A 74 -1.36 -13.19 -0.17
CA ASN A 74 -0.47 -14.34 -0.02
C ASN A 74 0.43 -14.50 -1.23
#